data_AF-A0A956L0L6-F1
#
_entry.id   AF-A0A956L0L6-F1
#
_cell.length_a   1.000
_cell.length_b   1.000
_cell.length_c   1.000
_cell.angle_alpha   90.00
_cell.angle_beta   90.00
_cell.angle_gamma   90.00
#
_symmetry.space_group_name_H-M   'P 1'
#
loop_
_entity.id
_entity.type
_entity.pdbx_description
1 polymer ?
#
loop_
_entity_poly.entity_id
_entity_poly.type
_entity_poly.pdbx_seq_one_letter_code
_entity_poly.pdbx_strand_id
1 'polypeptide(L)'
;MRLVLLSLAVVGAATTLTACGAKAEDGIFDPSASGSEPTAGTSAGTTNPADTAGTSEPTADTSDGSASAATSPTDGTGDGTDTDTTGPTDQGTCPDAVGPGVYTCPDGSTFSSGGGWARCTYEDVPLPAAPSLSPYCQYLDMGYLGFSWSLSEVPSHECLPEARYAPSGQTGYCLWEDIVLPTPLAEADCNGLVATGDLGFRWPCP
;
A
#
# COMPACT_ATOMS: atom_id res chain seq x y z
N MET A 1 17.04 24.37 -50.14
CA MET A 1 16.44 23.20 -49.46
C MET A 1 17.54 22.44 -48.74
N ARG A 2 17.64 22.56 -47.41
CA ARG A 2 18.57 21.77 -46.58
C ARG A 2 17.76 20.67 -45.91
N LEU A 3 18.04 19.43 -46.29
CA LEU A 3 17.44 18.23 -45.72
C LEU A 3 18.17 17.94 -44.40
N VAL A 4 17.48 18.08 -43.27
CA VAL A 4 18.00 17.73 -41.93
C VAL A 4 17.62 16.28 -41.67
N LEU A 5 18.61 15.38 -41.69
CA LEU A 5 18.44 14.00 -41.25
C LEU A 5 18.45 13.96 -39.71
N LEU A 6 17.30 13.67 -39.11
CA LEU A 6 17.17 13.31 -37.70
C LEU A 6 17.49 11.83 -37.54
N SER A 7 18.60 11.52 -36.88
CA SER A 7 18.95 10.15 -36.47
C SER A 7 18.20 9.81 -35.18
N LEU A 8 17.18 8.95 -35.28
CA LEU A 8 16.53 8.33 -34.11
C LEU A 8 17.45 7.22 -33.57
N ALA A 9 18.01 7.42 -32.38
CA ALA A 9 18.65 6.36 -31.62
C ALA A 9 17.61 5.67 -30.73
N VAL A 10 17.17 4.47 -31.13
CA VAL A 10 16.32 3.61 -30.30
C VAL A 10 17.23 2.88 -29.32
N VAL A 11 17.23 3.31 -28.05
CA VAL A 11 17.88 2.59 -26.96
C VAL A 11 16.91 1.52 -26.46
N GLY A 12 17.12 0.28 -26.88
CA GLY A 12 16.40 -0.88 -26.36
C GLY A 12 16.92 -1.26 -24.98
N ALA A 13 16.10 -1.08 -23.95
CA ALA A 13 16.33 -1.66 -22.64
C ALA A 13 15.91 -3.14 -22.68
N ALA A 14 16.87 -4.05 -22.61
CA ALA A 14 16.61 -5.47 -22.45
C ALA A 14 16.30 -5.75 -20.97
N THR A 15 15.02 -5.96 -20.65
CA THR A 15 14.58 -6.39 -19.32
C THR A 15 14.63 -7.92 -19.27
N THR A 16 15.53 -8.46 -18.46
CA THR A 16 15.64 -9.90 -18.19
C THR A 16 14.48 -10.31 -17.26
N LEU A 17 13.48 -11.02 -17.79
CA LEU A 17 12.46 -11.68 -16.97
C LEU A 17 13.06 -12.95 -16.33
N THR A 18 13.27 -12.91 -15.02
CA THR A 18 13.50 -14.11 -14.21
C THR A 18 12.15 -14.79 -13.96
N ALA A 19 11.90 -15.88 -14.67
CA ALA A 19 10.75 -16.74 -14.43
C ALA A 19 10.96 -17.57 -13.16
N CYS A 20 10.23 -17.26 -12.09
CA CYS A 20 10.04 -18.19 -10.97
C CYS A 20 9.07 -19.29 -11.41
N GLY A 21 9.57 -20.52 -11.54
CA GLY A 21 8.76 -21.69 -11.84
C GLY A 21 7.82 -22.03 -10.69
N ALA A 22 6.52 -21.80 -10.88
CA ALA A 22 5.48 -22.38 -10.06
C ALA A 22 5.24 -23.82 -10.55
N LYS A 23 5.49 -24.78 -9.65
CA LYS A 23 5.18 -26.20 -9.83
C LYS A 23 3.67 -26.35 -9.64
N ALA A 24 2.94 -26.58 -10.73
CA ALA A 24 1.52 -26.92 -10.68
C ALA A 24 1.38 -28.35 -10.12
N GLU A 25 0.69 -28.48 -8.99
CA GLU A 25 0.23 -29.77 -8.48
C GLU A 25 -1.28 -29.85 -8.77
N ASP A 26 -1.64 -30.76 -9.68
CA ASP A 26 -3.01 -31.10 -10.06
C ASP A 26 -3.82 -31.58 -8.84
N GLY A 27 -4.57 -30.67 -8.23
CA GLY A 27 -5.59 -30.97 -7.23
C GLY A 27 -6.97 -30.98 -7.88
N ILE A 28 -7.51 -32.18 -8.10
CA ILE A 28 -8.91 -32.41 -8.46
C ILE A 28 -9.81 -31.86 -7.35
N PHE A 29 -10.57 -30.80 -7.65
CA PHE A 29 -11.59 -30.25 -6.77
C PHE A 29 -12.91 -30.95 -7.03
N ASP A 30 -13.42 -31.68 -6.02
CA ASP A 30 -14.73 -32.32 -6.01
C ASP A 30 -15.74 -31.38 -5.32
N PRO A 31 -16.69 -30.74 -6.05
CA PRO A 31 -17.65 -29.81 -5.46
C PRO A 31 -18.91 -30.53 -4.95
N SER A 32 -18.76 -31.58 -4.14
CA SER A 32 -19.89 -32.29 -3.52
C SER A 32 -19.64 -32.66 -2.05
N ALA A 33 -19.58 -31.65 -1.18
CA ALA A 33 -19.77 -31.85 0.25
C ALA A 33 -20.73 -30.80 0.81
N SER A 34 -22.01 -31.11 0.66
CA SER A 34 -23.12 -30.46 1.33
C SER A 34 -23.11 -30.87 2.82
N GLY A 35 -23.16 -29.87 3.70
CA GLY A 35 -23.82 -29.92 5.02
C GLY A 35 -23.24 -30.85 6.08
N SER A 36 -22.75 -30.27 7.18
CA SER A 36 -23.03 -30.73 8.55
C SER A 36 -22.57 -29.66 9.55
N GLU A 37 -23.50 -29.28 10.43
CA GLU A 37 -23.29 -28.35 11.55
C GLU A 37 -22.20 -28.85 12.52
N PRO A 38 -21.35 -27.98 13.10
CA PRO A 38 -20.46 -28.40 14.16
C PRO A 38 -21.22 -28.55 15.48
N THR A 39 -21.37 -29.80 15.90
CA THR A 39 -21.83 -30.18 17.24
C THR A 39 -20.72 -29.85 18.26
N ALA A 40 -21.09 -29.18 19.35
CA ALA A 40 -20.21 -28.89 20.47
C ALA A 40 -19.62 -30.18 21.07
N GLY A 41 -18.29 -30.33 20.97
CA GLY A 41 -17.53 -31.45 21.53
C GLY A 41 -16.60 -30.99 22.65
N THR A 42 -17.05 -31.14 23.90
CA THR A 42 -16.21 -31.09 25.09
C THR A 42 -15.22 -32.25 25.07
N SER A 43 -13.91 -31.97 25.12
CA SER A 43 -12.89 -32.99 25.40
C SER A 43 -11.92 -32.46 26.45
N ALA A 44 -11.94 -33.11 27.61
CA ALA A 44 -11.05 -32.88 28.71
C ALA A 44 -9.70 -33.59 28.49
N GLY A 45 -8.62 -32.89 28.84
CA GLY A 45 -7.48 -33.40 29.60
C GLY A 45 -6.54 -34.44 28.97
N THR A 46 -5.31 -34.01 28.69
CA THR A 46 -4.12 -34.67 29.25
C THR A 46 -2.98 -33.66 29.40
N THR A 47 -2.55 -33.47 30.65
CA THR A 47 -1.34 -32.76 31.06
C THR A 47 -0.09 -33.50 30.63
N ASN A 48 0.92 -32.78 30.12
CA ASN A 48 2.29 -33.26 30.14
C ASN A 48 3.25 -32.10 30.47
N PRO A 49 4.00 -32.18 31.58
CA PRO A 49 5.06 -31.24 31.94
C PRO A 49 6.44 -31.82 31.58
N ALA A 50 7.23 -31.10 30.80
CA ALA A 50 8.69 -31.21 30.75
C ALA A 50 9.19 -29.95 30.01
N ASP A 51 9.70 -28.95 30.73
CA ASP A 51 11.13 -28.78 30.98
C ASP A 51 11.97 -28.78 29.70
N THR A 52 12.34 -27.59 29.24
CA THR A 52 13.73 -27.29 28.87
C THR A 52 13.94 -25.78 28.99
N ALA A 53 14.59 -25.38 30.08
CA ALA A 53 15.15 -24.04 30.24
C ALA A 53 16.34 -23.87 29.28
N GLY A 54 16.32 -22.78 28.51
CA GLY A 54 17.40 -22.35 27.65
C GLY A 54 17.60 -20.85 27.78
N THR A 55 18.23 -20.44 28.87
CA THR A 55 18.66 -19.07 29.13
C THR A 55 19.82 -18.75 28.19
N SER A 56 19.69 -17.70 27.38
CA SER A 56 20.81 -17.11 26.65
C SER A 56 20.59 -15.61 26.61
N GLU A 57 21.19 -14.92 27.59
CA GLU A 57 21.54 -13.51 27.49
C GLU A 57 22.51 -13.32 26.33
N PRO A 58 22.35 -12.22 25.58
CA PRO A 58 23.52 -11.46 25.19
C PRO A 58 23.50 -10.03 25.74
N THR A 59 24.53 -9.79 26.55
CA THR A 59 25.30 -8.58 26.81
C THR A 59 24.93 -7.32 26.03
N ALA A 60 24.76 -6.24 26.81
CA ALA A 60 24.84 -4.85 26.39
C ALA A 60 26.09 -4.57 25.54
N ASP A 61 25.91 -3.81 24.47
CA ASP A 61 27.00 -3.03 23.91
C ASP A 61 26.56 -1.58 23.74
N THR A 62 27.44 -0.72 24.23
CA THR A 62 27.25 0.72 24.41
C THR A 62 28.00 1.37 23.26
N SER A 63 27.38 2.28 22.53
CA SER A 63 28.11 3.15 21.60
C SER A 63 27.48 4.52 21.57
N ASP A 64 28.01 5.35 22.47
CA ASP A 64 27.99 6.81 22.39
C ASP A 64 28.68 7.28 21.10
N GLY A 65 27.94 8.04 20.30
CA GLY A 65 28.42 8.71 19.09
C GLY A 65 27.98 10.16 19.10
N SER A 66 28.78 11.01 19.74
CA SER A 66 28.72 12.47 19.63
C SER A 66 29.00 12.93 18.19
N ALA A 67 28.19 13.87 17.68
CA ALA A 67 28.69 14.97 16.85
C ALA A 67 27.65 16.09 16.70
N SER A 68 28.11 17.30 17.01
CA SER A 68 27.47 18.60 16.94
C SER A 68 27.29 19.10 15.50
N ALA A 69 26.20 19.84 15.23
CA ALA A 69 26.16 20.99 14.31
C ALA A 69 24.79 21.68 14.45
N ALA A 70 24.73 22.87 15.05
CA ALA A 70 24.78 24.17 14.36
C ALA A 70 23.40 24.86 14.41
N THR A 71 23.19 25.61 15.50
CA THR A 71 22.20 26.68 15.57
C THR A 71 22.60 27.79 14.61
N SER A 72 21.79 28.05 13.58
CA SER A 72 21.85 29.30 12.81
C SER A 72 20.74 30.24 13.29
N PRO A 73 21.07 31.47 13.73
CA PRO A 73 20.07 32.51 13.91
C PRO A 73 19.81 33.16 12.55
N THR A 74 18.54 33.31 12.18
CA THR A 74 18.13 34.23 11.11
C THR A 74 17.08 35.17 11.68
N ASP A 75 17.58 36.23 12.32
CA ASP A 75 16.84 37.49 12.43
C ASP A 75 16.82 38.12 11.03
N GLY A 76 15.63 38.21 10.46
CA GLY A 76 15.37 38.82 9.17
C GLY A 76 14.07 39.60 9.23
N THR A 77 14.11 40.73 9.92
CA THR A 77 13.11 41.80 9.79
C THR A 77 13.15 42.31 8.35
N GLY A 78 12.22 41.81 7.53
CA GLY A 78 11.95 42.28 6.18
C GLY A 78 10.56 42.90 6.12
N ASP A 79 10.48 44.19 6.44
CA ASP A 79 9.43 45.10 6.01
C ASP A 79 9.63 45.33 4.50
N GLY A 80 8.60 45.06 3.69
CA GLY A 80 8.77 45.08 2.25
C GLY A 80 7.54 44.63 1.47
N THR A 81 6.59 45.56 1.35
CA THR A 81 5.81 45.85 0.14
C THR A 81 5.05 44.72 -0.53
N ASP A 82 3.73 44.80 -0.40
CA ASP A 82 2.73 44.44 -1.39
C ASP A 82 3.30 44.49 -2.81
N THR A 83 3.60 43.32 -3.36
CA THR A 83 3.71 43.15 -4.80
C THR A 83 2.74 42.06 -5.17
N ASP A 84 1.52 42.53 -5.43
CA ASP A 84 0.48 41.93 -6.26
C ASP A 84 1.14 41.17 -7.42
N THR A 85 1.44 39.90 -7.15
CA THR A 85 2.00 38.99 -8.12
C THR A 85 0.83 38.18 -8.61
N THR A 86 0.11 38.75 -9.58
CA THR A 86 -0.52 38.00 -10.66
C THR A 86 0.58 37.26 -11.43
N GLY A 87 1.24 36.30 -10.77
CA GLY A 87 1.99 35.23 -11.39
C GLY A 87 1.03 34.10 -11.71
N PRO A 88 1.30 33.26 -12.72
CA PRO A 88 0.38 32.22 -13.13
C PRO A 88 0.24 31.21 -11.99
N THR A 89 -0.85 31.32 -11.23
CA THR A 89 -1.35 30.31 -10.27
C THR A 89 -1.90 29.07 -10.96
N ASP A 90 -1.58 28.86 -12.24
CA ASP A 90 -1.94 27.68 -13.02
C ASP A 90 -0.96 26.52 -12.74
N GLN A 91 -0.70 26.23 -11.46
CA GLN A 91 -0.21 24.91 -11.05
C GLN A 91 -1.41 23.96 -11.02
N GLY A 92 -1.90 23.63 -12.23
CA GLY A 92 -2.73 22.47 -12.55
C GLY A 92 -3.56 21.92 -11.41
N THR A 93 -4.52 22.71 -10.91
CA THR A 93 -5.65 22.15 -10.17
C THR A 93 -6.40 21.29 -11.18
N CYS A 94 -6.57 20.01 -10.85
CA CYS A 94 -7.50 19.16 -11.58
C CYS A 94 -8.84 19.90 -11.53
N PRO A 95 -9.41 20.34 -12.68
CA PRO A 95 -10.60 21.18 -12.66
C PRO A 95 -11.62 20.45 -11.79
N ASP A 96 -12.10 21.16 -10.76
CA ASP A 96 -12.93 20.60 -9.69
C ASP A 96 -13.82 19.53 -10.29
N ALA A 97 -13.58 18.30 -9.85
CA ALA A 97 -14.18 17.11 -10.40
C ALA A 97 -15.68 17.09 -9.99
N VAL A 98 -16.45 18.01 -10.53
CA VAL A 98 -17.88 18.19 -10.29
C VAL A 98 -18.55 18.44 -11.65
N GLY A 99 -18.36 17.49 -12.55
CA GLY A 99 -19.02 17.41 -13.84
C GLY A 99 -19.55 15.99 -14.08
N PRO A 100 -20.58 15.80 -14.91
CA PRO A 100 -21.00 14.48 -15.33
C PRO A 100 -19.84 13.75 -16.00
N GLY A 101 -19.45 12.57 -15.49
CA GLY A 101 -18.26 11.83 -15.93
C GLY A 101 -17.05 11.96 -14.99
N VAL A 102 -17.22 12.59 -13.83
CA VAL A 102 -16.19 12.59 -12.79
C VAL A 102 -16.14 11.25 -12.07
N TYR A 103 -14.92 10.77 -11.94
CA TYR A 103 -14.59 9.66 -11.07
C TYR A 103 -14.84 9.98 -9.60
N THR A 104 -15.67 9.17 -8.94
CA THR A 104 -15.90 9.22 -7.50
C THR A 104 -15.00 8.21 -6.81
N CYS A 105 -14.30 8.66 -5.77
CA CYS A 105 -13.49 7.76 -4.95
C CYS A 105 -14.38 6.67 -4.31
N PRO A 106 -13.86 5.44 -4.15
CA PRO A 106 -14.57 4.39 -3.43
C PRO A 106 -14.93 4.82 -1.99
N ASP A 107 -15.99 4.21 -1.45
CA ASP A 107 -16.41 4.45 -0.08
C ASP A 107 -15.26 4.23 0.91
N GLY A 108 -15.19 5.09 1.94
CA GLY A 108 -14.12 5.04 2.94
C GLY A 108 -12.78 5.66 2.50
N SER A 109 -12.66 6.14 1.26
CA SER A 109 -11.46 6.85 0.80
C SER A 109 -11.68 8.36 0.62
N THR A 110 -10.63 9.13 0.84
CA THR A 110 -10.58 10.58 0.69
C THR A 110 -10.04 10.97 -0.69
N PHE A 111 -10.75 11.84 -1.39
CA PHE A 111 -10.26 12.46 -2.62
C PHE A 111 -9.30 13.62 -2.31
N SER A 112 -8.17 13.66 -3.02
CA SER A 112 -7.29 14.82 -3.04
C SER A 112 -6.74 15.06 -4.45
N SER A 113 -6.38 16.30 -4.76
CA SER A 113 -5.78 16.65 -6.05
C SER A 113 -4.71 17.73 -5.89
N GLY A 114 -3.64 17.63 -6.69
CA GLY A 114 -2.57 18.61 -6.73
C GLY A 114 -1.41 18.17 -7.62
N GLY A 115 -0.66 19.14 -8.14
CA GLY A 115 0.54 18.85 -8.93
C GLY A 115 0.28 18.06 -10.22
N GLY A 116 -0.91 18.19 -10.82
CA GLY A 116 -1.31 17.44 -12.01
C GLY A 116 -1.77 16.00 -11.75
N TRP A 117 -2.00 15.63 -10.48
CA TRP A 117 -2.50 14.31 -10.09
C TRP A 117 -3.76 14.43 -9.24
N ALA A 118 -4.64 13.45 -9.39
CA ALA A 118 -5.74 13.17 -8.47
C ALA A 118 -5.45 11.85 -7.75
N ARG A 119 -5.92 11.71 -6.50
CA ARG A 119 -5.69 10.54 -5.65
C ARG A 119 -6.95 10.22 -4.84
N CYS A 120 -7.22 8.93 -4.67
CA CYS A 120 -8.08 8.41 -3.61
C CYS A 120 -7.21 7.69 -2.58
N THR A 121 -7.35 8.06 -1.31
CA THR A 121 -6.54 7.52 -0.20
C THR A 121 -7.44 6.97 0.89
N TYR A 122 -7.22 5.73 1.31
CA TYR A 122 -7.66 5.23 2.61
C TYR A 122 -6.61 5.64 3.63
N GLU A 123 -6.99 6.55 4.51
CA GLU A 123 -6.13 7.12 5.55
C GLU A 123 -6.34 6.35 6.86
N ASP A 124 -5.32 6.37 7.74
CA ASP A 124 -5.38 5.78 9.08
C ASP A 124 -5.83 4.30 9.08
N VAL A 125 -5.42 3.53 8.07
CA VAL A 125 -5.78 2.11 7.98
C VAL A 125 -5.23 1.37 9.21
N PRO A 126 -6.06 0.62 9.97
CA PRO A 126 -5.58 -0.21 11.06
C PRO A 126 -4.69 -1.31 10.50
N LEU A 127 -3.43 -1.34 10.92
CA LEU A 127 -2.43 -2.32 10.46
C LEU A 127 -2.10 -3.34 11.55
N PRO A 128 -1.91 -4.62 11.18
CA PRO A 128 -1.42 -5.60 12.13
C PRO A 128 0.03 -5.26 12.48
N ALA A 129 0.40 -5.46 13.75
CA ALA A 129 1.78 -5.33 14.22
C ALA A 129 2.64 -6.53 13.78
N ALA A 130 2.70 -6.79 12.48
CA ALA A 130 3.34 -7.94 11.84
C ALA A 130 4.57 -7.48 11.03
N PRO A 131 5.79 -7.99 11.31
CA PRO A 131 6.97 -7.72 10.48
C PRO A 131 6.81 -8.15 9.01
N SER A 132 5.96 -9.14 8.75
CA SER A 132 5.62 -9.62 7.41
C SER A 132 4.60 -8.76 6.68
N LEU A 133 4.16 -7.63 7.25
CA LEU A 133 3.21 -6.72 6.61
C LEU A 133 3.71 -6.29 5.23
N SER A 134 2.90 -6.55 4.20
CA SER A 134 3.25 -6.24 2.81
C SER A 134 2.06 -5.66 2.05
N PRO A 135 2.25 -4.56 1.29
CA PRO A 135 1.20 -3.98 0.47
C PRO A 135 0.79 -4.92 -0.67
N TYR A 136 -0.51 -4.96 -0.97
CA TYR A 136 -1.11 -5.78 -2.03
C TYR A 136 -1.63 -4.87 -3.14
N CYS A 137 -0.71 -4.33 -3.94
CA CYS A 137 -0.98 -3.22 -4.86
C CYS A 137 -0.80 -3.58 -6.35
N GLN A 138 -0.21 -4.74 -6.61
CA GLN A 138 0.08 -5.23 -7.95
C GLN A 138 -1.15 -5.65 -8.77
N TYR A 139 -2.34 -5.63 -8.16
CA TYR A 139 -3.61 -6.05 -8.77
C TYR A 139 -4.62 -4.91 -8.86
N LEU A 140 -4.15 -3.65 -8.77
CA LEU A 140 -5.01 -2.49 -8.87
C LEU A 140 -5.75 -2.46 -10.21
N ASP A 141 -5.08 -2.85 -11.29
CA ASP A 141 -5.64 -2.98 -12.64
C ASP A 141 -6.80 -3.99 -12.73
N MET A 142 -6.82 -4.96 -11.82
CA MET A 142 -7.91 -5.92 -11.64
C MET A 142 -8.98 -5.45 -10.65
N GLY A 143 -8.85 -4.25 -10.08
CA GLY A 143 -9.78 -3.69 -9.10
C GLY A 143 -9.50 -4.12 -7.66
N TYR A 144 -8.28 -4.59 -7.36
CA TYR A 144 -7.88 -5.03 -6.02
C TYR A 144 -6.78 -4.14 -5.44
N LEU A 145 -6.96 -3.73 -4.19
CA LEU A 145 -5.98 -3.01 -3.40
C LEU A 145 -6.03 -3.53 -1.96
N GLY A 146 -4.91 -3.58 -1.25
CA GLY A 146 -4.94 -4.01 0.14
C GLY A 146 -3.59 -4.21 0.77
N PHE A 147 -3.54 -5.07 1.77
CA PHE A 147 -2.31 -5.52 2.40
C PHE A 147 -2.44 -6.95 2.93
N SER A 148 -1.31 -7.56 3.22
CA SER A 148 -1.20 -8.94 3.71
C SER A 148 -0.21 -9.06 4.86
N TRP A 149 -0.38 -10.09 5.68
CA TRP A 149 0.51 -10.40 6.81
C TRP A 149 0.50 -11.91 7.11
N SER A 150 1.48 -12.39 7.87
CA SER A 150 1.54 -13.77 8.35
C SER A 150 0.62 -13.99 9.55
N LEU A 151 -0.28 -14.97 9.45
CA LEU A 151 -1.15 -15.41 10.54
C LEU A 151 -0.38 -16.06 11.69
N SER A 152 0.87 -16.50 11.46
CA SER A 152 1.73 -16.99 12.54
C SER A 152 2.22 -15.89 13.47
N GLU A 153 2.26 -14.64 13.00
CA GLU A 153 2.70 -13.47 13.76
C GLU A 153 1.50 -12.78 14.43
N VAL A 154 0.44 -12.57 13.64
CA VAL A 154 -0.81 -11.95 14.11
C VAL A 154 -1.98 -12.83 13.65
N PRO A 155 -2.54 -13.69 14.54
CA PRO A 155 -3.53 -14.70 14.16
C PRO A 155 -4.89 -14.11 13.78
N SER A 156 -5.17 -12.88 14.20
CA SER A 156 -6.40 -12.16 13.89
C SER A 156 -6.14 -10.66 13.77
N HIS A 157 -6.71 -10.03 12.76
CA HIS A 157 -6.71 -8.59 12.56
C HIS A 157 -8.07 -8.17 12.00
N GLU A 158 -8.61 -7.04 12.44
CA GLU A 158 -9.89 -6.53 11.97
C GLU A 158 -9.65 -5.56 10.80
N CYS A 159 -10.28 -5.85 9.67
CA CYS A 159 -10.24 -4.97 8.50
C CYS A 159 -11.23 -3.82 8.68
N LEU A 160 -11.00 -2.70 7.97
CA LEU A 160 -12.01 -1.65 7.84
C LEU A 160 -13.30 -2.21 7.20
N PRO A 161 -14.48 -1.62 7.49
CA PRO A 161 -15.76 -2.14 6.99
C PRO A 161 -15.84 -2.28 5.46
N GLU A 162 -15.13 -1.44 4.73
CA GLU A 162 -15.07 -1.41 3.27
C GLU A 162 -14.09 -2.46 2.70
N ALA A 163 -13.23 -3.03 3.55
CA ALA A 163 -12.28 -4.06 3.19
C ALA A 163 -12.77 -5.45 3.61
N ARG A 164 -12.64 -6.42 2.72
CA ARG A 164 -12.92 -7.83 3.01
C ARG A 164 -11.72 -8.48 3.68
N TYR A 165 -11.96 -9.14 4.82
CA TYR A 165 -11.00 -10.09 5.38
C TYR A 165 -10.98 -11.39 4.57
N ALA A 166 -9.81 -11.82 4.11
CA ALA A 166 -9.69 -12.95 3.20
C ALA A 166 -8.45 -13.82 3.51
N PRO A 167 -8.52 -14.77 4.45
CA PRO A 167 -7.36 -15.61 4.78
C PRO A 167 -7.07 -16.64 3.69
N SER A 168 -5.78 -16.92 3.44
CA SER A 168 -5.32 -17.97 2.54
C SER A 168 -4.06 -18.65 3.11
N GLY A 169 -4.18 -19.93 3.47
CA GLY A 169 -3.09 -20.67 4.09
C GLY A 169 -2.63 -20.05 5.41
N GLN A 170 -1.38 -19.58 5.45
CA GLN A 170 -0.78 -18.89 6.60
C GLN A 170 -0.78 -17.36 6.45
N THR A 171 -1.50 -16.83 5.48
CA THR A 171 -1.51 -15.39 5.17
C THR A 171 -2.91 -14.80 5.39
N GLY A 172 -2.98 -13.70 6.13
CA GLY A 172 -4.16 -12.87 6.27
C GLY A 172 -4.13 -11.71 5.28
N TYR A 173 -5.30 -11.28 4.82
CA TYR A 173 -5.43 -10.17 3.88
C TYR A 173 -6.60 -9.27 4.30
N CYS A 174 -6.43 -7.97 4.10
CA CYS A 174 -7.52 -7.00 4.04
C CYS A 174 -7.52 -6.41 2.62
N LEU A 175 -8.61 -6.64 1.88
CA LEU A 175 -8.72 -6.31 0.46
C LEU A 175 -9.91 -5.37 0.22
N TRP A 176 -9.65 -4.25 -0.43
CA TRP A 176 -10.65 -3.48 -1.15
C TRP A 176 -10.77 -4.07 -2.54
N GLU A 177 -11.98 -4.47 -2.90
CA GLU A 177 -12.30 -5.16 -4.13
C GLU A 177 -13.27 -4.31 -4.95
N ASP A 178 -13.47 -4.68 -6.22
CA ASP A 178 -14.38 -3.99 -7.14
C ASP A 178 -14.06 -2.49 -7.31
N ILE A 179 -12.79 -2.10 -7.14
CA ILE A 179 -12.34 -0.74 -7.40
C ILE A 179 -12.44 -0.47 -8.90
N VAL A 180 -13.42 0.34 -9.28
CA VAL A 180 -13.50 0.91 -10.63
C VAL A 180 -12.39 1.95 -10.74
N LEU A 181 -11.55 1.94 -11.76
CA LEU A 181 -10.50 2.95 -11.95
C LEU A 181 -10.95 4.05 -12.92
N PRO A 182 -10.48 5.30 -12.74
CA PRO A 182 -10.83 6.42 -13.63
C PRO A 182 -10.21 6.28 -15.03
N THR A 183 -9.03 5.67 -15.11
CA THR A 183 -8.21 5.59 -16.31
C THR A 183 -7.30 4.38 -16.22
N PRO A 184 -6.89 3.78 -17.36
CA PRO A 184 -5.83 2.76 -17.37
C PRO A 184 -4.47 3.28 -16.90
N LEU A 185 -4.31 4.60 -16.75
CA LEU A 185 -3.10 5.23 -16.21
C LEU A 185 -3.12 5.39 -14.68
N ALA A 186 -4.11 4.80 -13.99
CA ALA A 186 -4.12 4.82 -12.55
C ALA A 186 -2.97 3.97 -11.99
N GLU A 187 -2.27 4.51 -11.00
CA GLU A 187 -1.13 3.91 -10.32
C GLU A 187 -1.48 3.68 -8.86
N ALA A 188 -1.11 2.52 -8.33
CA ALA A 188 -1.23 2.27 -6.90
C ALA A 188 -0.23 3.14 -6.12
N ASP A 189 -0.68 3.69 -5.00
CA ASP A 189 0.14 4.48 -4.09
C ASP A 189 0.16 3.81 -2.71
N CYS A 190 1.19 2.99 -2.50
CA CYS A 190 1.29 2.12 -1.33
C CYS A 190 2.54 2.38 -0.50
N ASN A 191 3.29 3.43 -0.84
CA ASN A 191 4.50 3.80 -0.12
C ASN A 191 4.18 4.33 1.29
N GLY A 192 2.96 4.86 1.49
CA GLY A 192 2.48 5.34 2.78
C GLY A 192 2.12 4.21 3.76
N LEU A 193 1.79 3.01 3.29
CA LEU A 193 1.13 2.00 4.11
C LEU A 193 1.91 1.72 5.40
N VAL A 194 3.18 1.34 5.30
CA VAL A 194 3.98 0.96 6.48
C VAL A 194 4.34 2.16 7.37
N ALA A 195 4.40 3.37 6.81
CA ALA A 195 4.87 4.56 7.51
C ALA A 195 3.75 5.36 8.18
N THR A 196 2.62 5.50 7.49
CA THR A 196 1.51 6.38 7.89
C THR A 196 0.17 5.64 7.97
N GLY A 197 0.09 4.39 7.51
CA GLY A 197 -1.19 3.71 7.37
C GLY A 197 -1.97 4.12 6.13
N ASP A 198 -1.35 4.83 5.19
CA ASP A 198 -2.03 5.31 4.00
C ASP A 198 -1.90 4.34 2.84
N LEU A 199 -3.03 4.06 2.19
CA LEU A 199 -3.11 3.20 1.02
C LEU A 199 -4.03 3.82 -0.01
N GLY A 200 -3.65 3.83 -1.28
CA GLY A 200 -4.53 4.42 -2.28
C GLY A 200 -4.10 4.16 -3.72
N PHE A 201 -4.65 4.98 -4.60
CA PHE A 201 -4.25 5.05 -5.99
C PHE A 201 -4.38 6.48 -6.50
N ARG A 202 -3.58 6.81 -7.50
CA ARG A 202 -3.55 8.13 -8.13
C ARG A 202 -3.62 8.01 -9.64
N TRP A 203 -4.03 9.07 -10.30
CA TRP A 203 -4.04 9.15 -11.75
C TRP A 203 -3.71 10.56 -12.23
N PRO A 204 -3.10 10.70 -13.42
CA PRO A 204 -2.83 12.01 -13.97
C PRO A 204 -4.14 12.72 -14.27
N CYS A 205 -4.18 14.01 -13.98
CA CYS A 205 -5.29 14.85 -14.38
C CYS A 205 -5.24 15.14 -15.89
N PRO A 206 -6.41 15.27 -16.54
CA PRO A 206 -6.48 15.52 -17.98
C PRO A 206 -5.90 16.87 -18.39
#